data_AF-X0UT93-F1
#
_entry.id   AF-X0UT93-F1
#
_cell.length_a   1.000
_cell.length_b   1.000
_cell.length_c   1.000
_cell.angle_alpha   90.00
_cell.angle_beta   90.00
_cell.angle_gamma   90.00
#
_symmetry.space_group_name_H-M   'P 1'
#
loop_
_entity.id
_entity.type
_entity.pdbx_description
1 polymer ?
#
loop_
_entity_poly.entity_id
_entity_poly.type
_entity_poly.pdbx_seq_one_letter_code
_entity_poly.pdbx_strand_id
1 'polypeptide(L)'
;MSKEGRLLWYTQKGMYNFEDAYARLNDGIVTGKRRKEYHMFYTEWKREEINDMLAATGFESDKTFKMSQVSGGNQAYVFNPKRPIIMNRSLILNERLRTEMGSELSLITRQAWRRGETYETLVPNETHQLEVVNLLEVYARELDEIPAGGSDRSTRNLNASKYHWLIFNVLSFIFRNRLKRPQMEEDMADETQKVDITFSNRDDIGFFNQLHERYEIKCPNIMIECKNYTDDIANPEFHQIQSRLNKRTGLFGMIICRDIDDVELALKRSKHISHSDDKIVITITDPEIKDLISYKLE
;
A
#
# COMPACT_ATOMS: atom_id res chain seq x y z
N MET A 1 5.82 -8.50 -13.16
CA MET A 1 6.79 -7.54 -13.75
C MET A 1 8.21 -7.87 -13.30
N SER A 2 9.21 -7.72 -14.18
CA SER A 2 10.63 -7.91 -13.83
C SER A 2 11.10 -6.82 -12.86
N LYS A 3 12.22 -7.04 -12.16
CA LYS A 3 12.88 -6.02 -11.29
C LYS A 3 13.17 -4.69 -12.01
N GLU A 4 13.18 -4.69 -13.34
CA GLU A 4 13.45 -3.52 -14.18
C GLU A 4 12.19 -2.91 -14.83
N GLY A 5 11.03 -3.58 -14.69
CA GLY A 5 9.77 -3.13 -15.28
C GLY A 5 9.26 -1.88 -14.57
N ARG A 6 9.23 -0.75 -15.29
CA ARG A 6 8.70 0.53 -14.78
C ARG A 6 7.25 0.70 -15.20
N LEU A 7 6.45 1.32 -14.34
CA LEU A 7 5.07 1.71 -14.66
C LEU A 7 5.07 3.18 -15.11
N LEU A 8 4.54 3.44 -16.30
CA LEU A 8 4.37 4.79 -16.83
C LEU A 8 2.90 5.17 -16.76
N TRP A 9 2.59 6.20 -15.99
CA TRP A 9 1.27 6.84 -15.99
C TRP A 9 1.33 8.14 -16.79
N TYR A 10 0.61 8.20 -17.91
CA TYR A 10 0.52 9.39 -18.74
C TYR A 10 -0.80 10.13 -18.53
N THR A 11 -0.73 11.45 -18.42
CA THR A 11 -1.89 12.33 -18.30
C THR A 11 -1.93 13.29 -19.48
N GLN A 12 -3.05 13.26 -20.20
CA GLN A 12 -3.32 14.20 -21.29
C GLN A 12 -4.21 15.32 -20.76
N LYS A 13 -3.68 16.54 -20.74
CA LYS A 13 -4.40 17.74 -20.33
C LYS A 13 -4.93 18.42 -21.60
N GLY A 14 -6.24 18.37 -21.80
CA GLY A 14 -6.87 19.08 -22.92
C GLY A 14 -8.22 18.53 -23.34
N MET A 15 -9.28 18.86 -22.60
CA MET A 15 -10.41 19.61 -23.15
C MET A 15 -11.16 20.30 -21.99
N TYR A 16 -11.35 21.61 -22.16
CA TYR A 16 -12.17 22.56 -21.39
C TYR A 16 -11.52 23.34 -20.25
N ASN A 17 -11.61 24.68 -20.40
CA ASN A 17 -11.38 25.70 -19.40
C ASN A 17 -12.34 25.51 -18.24
N PHE A 18 -11.79 25.25 -17.06
CA PHE A 18 -12.26 25.82 -15.80
C PHE A 18 -11.02 25.94 -14.93
N GLU A 19 -10.91 27.04 -14.19
CA GLU A 19 -9.71 27.51 -13.50
C GLU A 19 -9.14 26.57 -12.40
N ASP A 20 -9.63 25.33 -12.28
CA ASP A 20 -9.27 24.33 -11.27
C ASP A 20 -8.74 22.98 -11.83
N ALA A 21 -8.09 22.99 -13.00
CA ALA A 21 -7.52 21.78 -13.62
C ALA A 21 -6.23 21.28 -12.92
N TYR A 22 -6.38 20.82 -11.66
CA TYR A 22 -5.46 19.91 -10.99
C TYR A 22 -5.40 18.57 -11.75
N ALA A 23 -4.26 17.89 -11.71
CA ALA A 23 -3.99 16.63 -12.39
C ALA A 23 -5.04 15.55 -12.04
N ARG A 24 -6.06 15.44 -12.88
CA ARG A 24 -7.13 14.44 -12.82
C ARG A 24 -6.83 13.38 -13.88
N LEU A 25 -7.06 12.11 -13.55
CA LEU A 25 -7.12 11.03 -14.55
C LEU A 25 -8.09 11.44 -15.66
N ASN A 26 -7.61 11.40 -16.90
CA ASN A 26 -8.41 11.49 -18.10
C ASN A 26 -7.76 10.51 -19.09
N ASP A 27 -8.48 9.48 -19.51
CA ASP A 27 -8.20 8.80 -20.79
C ASP A 27 -8.98 9.43 -21.97
N GLY A 28 -9.77 10.48 -21.68
CA GLY A 28 -10.28 11.44 -22.65
C GLY A 28 -11.80 11.57 -22.64
N ILE A 29 -12.27 12.73 -23.10
CA ILE A 29 -13.66 12.97 -23.47
C ILE A 29 -13.74 12.96 -25.00
N VAL A 30 -14.60 12.13 -25.60
CA VAL A 30 -14.99 12.32 -27.01
C VAL A 30 -16.26 13.16 -27.08
N THR A 31 -16.12 14.48 -27.02
CA THR A 31 -17.25 15.41 -27.24
C THR A 31 -17.27 15.91 -28.67
N GLY A 32 -18.38 15.65 -29.36
CA GLY A 32 -18.77 16.32 -30.59
C GLY A 32 -20.22 16.81 -30.47
N LYS A 33 -20.56 17.93 -31.12
CA LYS A 33 -21.85 18.66 -31.06
C LYS A 33 -23.15 17.84 -31.24
N ARG A 34 -23.07 16.51 -31.45
CA ARG A 34 -24.20 15.59 -31.67
C ARG A 34 -24.06 14.21 -31.00
N ARG A 35 -23.05 13.97 -30.15
CA ARG A 35 -22.91 12.68 -29.46
C ARG A 35 -23.57 12.80 -28.09
N LYS A 36 -24.66 12.05 -27.87
CA LYS A 36 -25.20 11.80 -26.52
C LYS A 36 -24.09 11.21 -25.66
N GLU A 37 -24.08 11.61 -24.40
CA GLU A 37 -23.07 11.36 -23.38
C GLU A 37 -22.69 9.88 -23.29
N TYR A 38 -21.56 9.51 -23.88
CA TYR A 38 -20.88 8.26 -23.53
C TYR A 38 -19.76 8.63 -22.56
N HIS A 39 -19.97 8.30 -21.29
CA HIS A 39 -18.97 8.42 -20.23
C HIS A 39 -17.97 7.27 -20.39
N MET A 40 -16.70 7.59 -20.66
CA MET A 40 -15.59 6.67 -20.38
C MET A 40 -15.07 7.03 -18.99
N PHE A 41 -14.68 6.00 -18.21
CA PHE A 41 -14.33 5.94 -16.79
C PHE A 41 -14.26 7.28 -16.03
N TYR A 42 -15.05 7.37 -14.96
CA TYR A 42 -15.25 8.56 -14.15
C TYR A 42 -13.93 9.20 -13.68
N THR A 43 -13.98 10.52 -13.48
CA THR A 43 -12.98 11.29 -12.74
C THR A 43 -12.99 10.87 -11.26
N GLU A 44 -12.36 9.74 -10.94
CA GLU A 44 -12.52 9.12 -9.61
C GLU A 44 -11.40 9.48 -8.63
N TRP A 45 -10.16 9.64 -9.12
CA TRP A 45 -8.99 9.66 -8.22
C TRP A 45 -8.07 10.86 -8.48
N LYS A 46 -7.66 11.52 -7.39
CA LYS A 46 -6.60 12.53 -7.35
C LYS A 46 -5.24 11.87 -7.55
N ARG A 47 -4.26 12.65 -7.99
CA ARG A 47 -2.87 12.19 -8.15
C ARG A 47 -2.31 11.58 -6.86
N GLU A 48 -2.61 12.18 -5.72
CA GLU A 48 -2.18 11.67 -4.41
C GLU A 48 -2.80 10.30 -4.11
N GLU A 49 -4.08 10.11 -4.44
CA GLU A 49 -4.77 8.82 -4.25
C GLU A 49 -4.20 7.74 -5.17
N ILE A 50 -3.82 8.09 -6.40
CA ILE A 50 -3.15 7.17 -7.34
C ILE A 50 -1.75 6.81 -6.85
N ASN A 51 -1.00 7.78 -6.33
CA ASN A 51 0.30 7.51 -5.72
C ASN A 51 0.15 6.56 -4.53
N ASP A 52 -0.87 6.76 -3.69
CA ASP A 52 -1.15 5.90 -2.53
C ASP A 52 -1.54 4.49 -2.97
N MET A 53 -2.39 4.36 -3.99
CA MET A 53 -2.75 3.07 -4.59
C MET A 53 -1.53 2.35 -5.17
N LEU A 54 -0.72 3.05 -5.96
CA LEU A 54 0.49 2.47 -6.54
C LEU A 54 1.52 2.09 -5.46
N ALA A 55 1.68 2.93 -4.43
CA ALA A 55 2.52 2.64 -3.26
C ALA A 55 2.07 1.38 -2.52
N ALA A 56 0.77 1.20 -2.31
CA ALA A 56 0.19 0.00 -1.69
C ALA A 56 0.42 -1.27 -2.53
N THR A 57 0.66 -1.13 -3.84
CA THR A 57 1.00 -2.24 -4.74
C THR A 57 2.51 -2.43 -4.96
N GLY A 58 3.35 -1.66 -4.25
CA GLY A 58 4.80 -1.79 -4.25
C GLY A 58 5.53 -0.89 -5.26
N PHE A 59 4.82 0.07 -5.87
CA PHE A 59 5.38 1.06 -6.79
C PHE A 59 5.60 2.40 -6.10
N GLU A 60 6.77 3.01 -6.31
CA GLU A 60 7.04 4.36 -5.83
C GLU A 60 7.23 5.33 -6.99
N SER A 61 6.70 6.54 -6.86
CA SER A 61 6.91 7.62 -7.83
C SER A 61 8.40 7.94 -7.94
N ASP A 62 8.93 7.86 -9.15
CA ASP A 62 10.34 8.13 -9.45
C ASP A 62 10.51 9.49 -10.11
N LYS A 63 9.86 9.68 -11.28
CA LYS A 63 10.12 10.85 -12.12
C LYS A 63 8.86 11.37 -12.77
N THR A 64 8.75 12.70 -12.83
CA THR A 64 7.72 13.39 -13.61
C THR A 64 8.34 14.01 -14.84
N PHE A 65 7.75 13.76 -16.01
CA PHE A 65 8.08 14.36 -17.28
C PHE A 65 6.99 15.35 -17.66
N LYS A 66 7.34 16.63 -17.82
CA LYS A 66 6.43 17.62 -18.42
C LYS A 66 6.62 17.57 -19.93
N MET A 67 5.56 17.25 -20.67
CA MET A 67 5.62 17.20 -22.12
C MET A 67 5.31 18.57 -22.71
N SER A 68 6.28 19.48 -22.60
CA SER A 68 6.17 20.87 -23.07
C SER A 68 5.97 21.01 -24.58
N GLN A 69 6.34 19.99 -25.35
CA GLN A 69 6.16 19.96 -26.81
C GLN A 69 4.75 19.54 -27.25
N VAL A 70 3.90 19.07 -26.32
CA VAL A 70 2.51 18.70 -26.61
C VAL A 70 1.60 19.76 -25.98
N SER A 71 0.72 20.36 -26.78
CA SER A 71 -0.19 21.41 -26.32
C SER A 71 -1.05 20.92 -25.15
N GLY A 72 -1.21 21.75 -24.11
CA GLY A 72 -2.17 21.51 -23.03
C GLY A 72 -1.57 21.16 -21.66
N GLY A 73 -0.25 20.94 -21.54
CA GLY A 73 0.41 20.72 -20.25
C GLY A 73 0.40 19.27 -19.78
N ASN A 74 0.47 18.33 -20.73
CA ASN A 74 0.54 16.89 -20.47
C ASN A 74 1.73 16.52 -19.59
N GLN A 75 1.55 15.51 -18.75
CA GLN A 75 2.58 15.01 -17.84
C GLN A 75 2.63 13.49 -17.88
N ALA A 76 3.82 12.93 -17.75
CA ALA A 76 4.00 11.51 -17.53
C ALA A 76 4.70 11.29 -16.18
N TYR A 77 4.28 10.29 -15.44
CA TYR A 77 4.82 9.89 -14.16
C TYR A 77 5.37 8.48 -14.30
N VAL A 78 6.63 8.29 -13.94
CA VAL A 78 7.26 6.99 -13.90
C VAL A 78 7.28 6.51 -12.46
N PHE A 79 6.88 5.26 -12.26
CA PHE A 79 6.94 4.57 -11.00
C PHE A 79 7.87 3.37 -11.12
N ASN A 80 8.71 3.20 -10.10
CA ASN A 80 9.64 2.07 -10.00
C ASN A 80 9.08 1.01 -9.03
N PRO A 81 9.29 -0.28 -9.31
CA PRO A 81 8.94 -1.36 -8.39
C PRO A 81 10.01 -1.43 -7.29
N LYS A 82 9.94 -0.49 -6.34
CA LYS A 82 10.93 -0.34 -5.26
C LYS A 82 10.69 -1.31 -4.11
N ARG A 83 9.49 -1.88 -4.03
CA ARG A 83 9.06 -2.81 -2.98
C ARG A 83 8.60 -4.11 -3.63
N PRO A 84 8.55 -5.24 -2.90
CA PRO A 84 7.93 -6.45 -3.43
C PRO A 84 6.53 -6.09 -3.94
N ILE A 85 6.27 -6.30 -5.24
CA ILE A 85 4.92 -6.18 -5.80
C ILE A 85 4.17 -7.40 -5.29
N ILE A 86 3.62 -7.26 -4.09
CA ILE A 86 2.89 -8.30 -3.39
C ILE A 86 1.70 -8.77 -4.24
N MET A 87 1.10 -7.87 -5.04
CA MET A 87 -0.03 -8.12 -5.95
C MET A 87 0.25 -9.01 -7.18
N ASN A 88 1.49 -9.46 -7.44
CA ASN A 88 1.80 -10.19 -8.69
C ASN A 88 1.04 -11.54 -8.80
N ARG A 89 0.74 -12.21 -7.68
CA ARG A 89 -0.12 -13.41 -7.65
C ARG A 89 -1.59 -13.02 -7.78
N SER A 90 -2.01 -12.04 -7.00
CA SER A 90 -3.41 -11.69 -6.74
C SER A 90 -4.11 -10.99 -7.90
N LEU A 91 -3.37 -10.21 -8.70
CA LEU A 91 -3.92 -9.63 -9.95
C LEU A 91 -3.82 -10.61 -11.13
N ILE A 92 -3.16 -11.76 -10.95
CA ILE A 92 -2.87 -12.74 -12.01
C ILE A 92 -2.20 -12.04 -13.21
N LEU A 93 -1.57 -10.87 -13.00
CA LEU A 93 -1.29 -9.91 -14.06
C LEU A 93 -0.32 -10.51 -15.09
N ASN A 94 0.65 -11.30 -14.62
CA ASN A 94 1.60 -11.96 -15.51
C ASN A 94 0.98 -13.15 -16.25
N GLU A 95 0.01 -13.85 -15.67
CA GLU A 95 -0.70 -14.95 -16.33
C GLU A 95 -1.70 -14.39 -17.34
N ARG A 96 -2.47 -13.37 -16.98
CA ARG A 96 -3.34 -12.59 -17.89
C ARG A 96 -2.56 -11.99 -19.04
N LEU A 97 -1.43 -11.32 -18.80
CA LEU A 97 -0.58 -10.80 -19.89
C LEU A 97 -0.04 -11.92 -20.81
N ARG A 98 0.18 -13.13 -20.27
CA ARG A 98 0.66 -14.29 -21.06
C ARG A 98 -0.48 -14.96 -21.84
N THR A 99 -1.68 -15.07 -21.29
CA THR A 99 -2.87 -15.60 -21.99
C THR A 99 -3.45 -14.61 -22.99
N GLU A 100 -3.46 -13.30 -22.67
CA GLU A 100 -3.98 -12.23 -23.52
C GLU A 100 -3.06 -11.90 -24.71
N MET A 101 -1.78 -12.29 -24.69
CA MET A 101 -0.93 -12.27 -25.89
C MET A 101 -1.45 -13.18 -27.03
N GLY A 102 -2.42 -14.07 -26.73
CA GLY A 102 -3.14 -14.88 -27.71
C GLY A 102 -4.54 -14.37 -28.05
N SER A 103 -4.96 -13.20 -27.57
CA SER A 103 -6.28 -12.65 -27.91
C SER A 103 -6.34 -12.31 -29.40
N GLU A 104 -7.31 -12.91 -30.11
CA GLU A 104 -7.52 -12.60 -31.53
C GLU A 104 -7.83 -11.11 -31.67
N LEU A 105 -7.06 -10.45 -32.53
CA LEU A 105 -7.22 -9.03 -32.83
C LEU A 105 -8.09 -8.89 -34.07
N SER A 106 -9.11 -8.05 -33.99
CA SER A 106 -9.85 -7.59 -35.16
C SER A 106 -9.32 -6.25 -35.62
N LEU A 107 -9.13 -6.13 -36.93
CA LEU A 107 -8.88 -4.86 -37.56
C LEU A 107 -10.20 -4.11 -37.68
N ILE A 108 -10.31 -2.98 -36.99
CA ILE A 108 -11.47 -2.08 -37.11
C ILE A 108 -11.07 -0.79 -37.80
N THR A 109 -11.94 -0.30 -38.69
CA THR A 109 -11.76 1.00 -39.33
C THR A 109 -12.39 2.09 -38.48
N ARG A 110 -11.59 3.08 -38.06
CA ARG A 110 -12.04 4.25 -37.32
C ARG A 110 -12.03 5.48 -38.22
N GLN A 111 -13.07 6.29 -38.16
CA GLN A 111 -13.10 7.58 -38.86
C GLN A 111 -12.54 8.70 -37.99
N ALA A 112 -11.56 9.44 -38.52
CA ALA A 112 -11.04 10.64 -37.92
C ALA A 112 -12.07 11.77 -38.03
N TRP A 113 -12.47 12.31 -36.88
CA TRP A 113 -13.59 13.26 -36.77
C TRP A 113 -13.41 14.56 -37.55
N ARG A 114 -12.17 14.97 -37.91
CA ARG A 114 -11.88 16.27 -38.53
C ARG A 114 -11.30 16.26 -39.93
N ARG A 115 -10.91 15.11 -40.49
CA ARG A 115 -10.21 15.06 -41.80
C ARG A 115 -10.87 14.18 -42.85
N GLY A 116 -11.95 13.47 -42.53
CA GLY A 116 -12.53 12.47 -43.44
C GLY A 116 -11.60 11.27 -43.69
N GLU A 117 -10.45 11.24 -43.02
CA GLU A 117 -9.47 10.15 -43.06
C GLU A 117 -9.98 8.98 -42.21
N THR A 118 -9.79 7.77 -42.71
CA THR A 118 -9.96 6.54 -41.95
C THR A 118 -8.60 5.99 -41.55
N TYR A 119 -8.53 5.41 -40.36
CA TYR A 119 -7.35 4.66 -39.94
C TYR A 119 -7.79 3.33 -39.36
N GLU A 120 -6.98 2.32 -39.61
CA GLU A 120 -7.21 0.97 -39.11
C GLU A 120 -6.58 0.85 -37.71
N THR A 121 -7.29 0.18 -36.81
CA THR A 121 -6.83 -0.07 -35.44
C THR A 121 -7.10 -1.51 -35.11
N LEU A 122 -6.09 -2.21 -34.61
CA LEU A 122 -6.27 -3.54 -34.04
C LEU A 122 -6.90 -3.39 -32.65
N VAL A 123 -8.02 -4.08 -32.42
CA VAL A 123 -8.65 -4.17 -31.10
C VAL A 123 -8.85 -5.63 -30.72
N PRO A 124 -8.83 -5.98 -29.43
CA PRO A 124 -9.19 -7.32 -28.98
C PRO A 124 -10.63 -7.66 -29.38
N ASN A 125 -10.87 -8.88 -29.87
CA ASN A 125 -12.21 -9.39 -30.21
C ASN A 125 -13.14 -9.46 -28.99
N GLU A 126 -12.57 -9.72 -27.81
CA GLU A 126 -13.32 -9.82 -26.56
C GLU A 126 -12.75 -8.85 -25.53
N THR A 127 -13.65 -8.08 -24.91
CA THR A 127 -13.32 -7.25 -23.75
C THR A 127 -13.82 -7.98 -22.52
N HIS A 128 -12.90 -8.38 -21.66
CA HIS A 128 -13.24 -9.04 -20.41
C HIS A 128 -13.69 -8.00 -19.39
N GLN A 129 -14.74 -8.31 -18.63
CA GLN A 129 -15.07 -7.51 -17.46
C GLN A 129 -13.90 -7.57 -16.47
N LEU A 130 -13.47 -6.41 -15.98
CA LEU A 130 -12.48 -6.33 -14.93
C LEU A 130 -13.08 -6.91 -13.65
N GLU A 131 -12.38 -7.86 -13.07
CA GLU A 131 -12.72 -8.37 -11.74
C GLU A 131 -12.31 -7.31 -10.72
N VAL A 132 -13.29 -6.81 -9.95
CA VAL A 132 -13.01 -5.88 -8.86
C VAL A 132 -12.45 -6.70 -7.70
N VAL A 133 -11.19 -6.44 -7.36
CA VAL A 133 -10.50 -7.14 -6.28
C VAL A 133 -10.44 -6.25 -5.06
N ASN A 134 -10.86 -6.77 -3.90
CA ASN A 134 -10.68 -6.08 -2.63
C ASN A 134 -9.25 -6.30 -2.10
N LEU A 135 -8.48 -5.23 -1.95
CA LEU A 135 -7.08 -5.31 -1.51
C LEU A 135 -6.93 -5.91 -0.11
N LEU A 136 -7.85 -5.65 0.80
CA LEU A 136 -7.76 -6.21 2.15
C LEU A 136 -8.00 -7.72 2.17
N GLU A 137 -8.92 -8.22 1.34
CA GLU A 137 -9.13 -9.67 1.18
C GLU A 137 -7.92 -10.35 0.53
N VAL A 138 -7.24 -9.65 -0.39
CA VAL A 138 -5.96 -10.11 -0.94
C VAL A 138 -4.90 -10.19 0.15
N TYR A 139 -4.74 -9.14 0.95
CA TYR A 139 -3.75 -9.13 2.02
C TYR A 139 -4.02 -10.20 3.09
N ALA A 140 -5.29 -10.46 3.42
CA ALA A 140 -5.66 -11.53 4.34
C ALA A 140 -5.22 -12.90 3.83
N ARG A 141 -5.45 -13.20 2.54
CA ARG A 141 -4.99 -14.47 1.92
C ARG A 141 -3.47 -14.56 1.90
N GLU A 142 -2.78 -13.48 1.56
CA GLU A 142 -1.32 -13.47 1.52
C GLU A 142 -0.70 -13.62 2.92
N LEU A 143 -1.38 -13.13 3.96
CA LEU A 143 -0.93 -13.31 5.35
C LEU A 143 -0.82 -14.79 5.69
N ASP A 144 -1.81 -15.59 5.28
CA ASP A 144 -1.83 -17.05 5.46
C ASP A 144 -0.79 -17.77 4.55
N GLU A 145 -0.47 -17.21 3.37
CA GLU A 145 0.46 -17.82 2.42
C GLU A 145 1.95 -17.58 2.74
N ILE A 146 2.31 -16.46 3.36
CA ILE A 146 3.71 -16.16 3.67
C ILE A 146 4.19 -17.10 4.78
N PRO A 147 5.21 -17.95 4.55
CA PRO A 147 5.70 -18.86 5.59
C PRO A 147 6.37 -18.10 6.74
N ALA A 148 6.14 -18.58 7.96
CA ALA A 148 6.94 -18.20 9.11
C ALA A 148 8.36 -18.79 8.99
N GLY A 149 9.37 -17.99 9.31
CA GLY A 149 10.76 -18.44 9.23
C GLY A 149 11.23 -18.79 7.81
N GLY A 150 12.11 -19.78 7.70
CA GLY A 150 12.65 -20.27 6.43
C GLY A 150 13.71 -21.37 6.61
N SER A 151 13.90 -22.19 5.58
CA SER A 151 14.85 -23.33 5.57
C SER A 151 16.30 -22.92 5.81
N ASP A 152 16.65 -21.70 5.39
CA ASP A 152 17.96 -21.11 5.52
C ASP A 152 17.83 -19.60 5.82
N ARG A 153 18.96 -18.95 6.11
CA ARG A 153 19.00 -17.52 6.45
C ARG A 153 18.46 -16.62 5.34
N SER A 154 18.78 -16.90 4.08
CA SER A 154 18.33 -16.10 2.94
C SER A 154 16.81 -16.19 2.78
N THR A 155 16.29 -17.41 2.82
CA THR A 155 14.84 -17.68 2.74
C THR A 155 14.08 -17.07 3.91
N ARG A 156 14.63 -17.18 5.13
CA ARG A 156 14.05 -16.57 6.34
C ARG A 156 13.96 -15.06 6.23
N ASN A 157 15.05 -14.41 5.82
CA ASN A 157 15.08 -12.96 5.63
C ASN A 157 14.08 -12.54 4.56
N LEU A 158 14.02 -13.25 3.42
CA LEU A 158 13.06 -12.95 2.36
C LEU A 158 11.60 -13.06 2.85
N ASN A 159 11.26 -14.10 3.61
CA ASN A 159 9.92 -14.27 4.15
C ASN A 159 9.60 -13.20 5.19
N ALA A 160 10.55 -12.86 6.07
CA ALA A 160 10.40 -11.77 7.02
C ALA A 160 10.16 -10.43 6.31
N SER A 161 10.98 -10.04 5.34
CA SER A 161 10.78 -8.80 4.59
C SER A 161 9.40 -8.77 3.90
N LYS A 162 8.94 -9.89 3.32
CA LYS A 162 7.58 -9.98 2.74
C LYS A 162 6.49 -9.77 3.79
N TYR A 163 6.62 -10.40 4.95
CA TYR A 163 5.69 -10.24 6.07
C TYR A 163 5.66 -8.79 6.55
N HIS A 164 6.81 -8.15 6.77
CA HIS A 164 6.90 -6.77 7.24
C HIS A 164 6.23 -5.82 6.24
N TRP A 165 6.44 -6.02 4.94
CA TRP A 165 5.76 -5.24 3.89
C TRP A 165 4.25 -5.46 3.86
N LEU A 166 3.79 -6.70 4.04
CA LEU A 166 2.38 -7.01 4.08
C LEU A 166 1.70 -6.31 5.28
N ILE A 167 2.27 -6.45 6.47
CA ILE A 167 1.79 -5.77 7.69
C ILE A 167 1.80 -4.25 7.50
N PHE A 168 2.88 -3.68 6.95
CA PHE A 168 2.95 -2.26 6.61
C PHE A 168 1.77 -1.80 5.75
N ASN A 169 1.45 -2.56 4.69
CA ASN A 169 0.34 -2.23 3.78
C ASN A 169 -1.02 -2.36 4.47
N VAL A 170 -1.23 -3.44 5.21
CA VAL A 170 -2.47 -3.70 5.97
C VAL A 170 -2.74 -2.58 6.97
N LEU A 171 -1.77 -2.24 7.81
CA LEU A 171 -1.91 -1.18 8.81
C LEU A 171 -2.05 0.20 8.17
N SER A 172 -1.32 0.46 7.08
CA SER A 172 -1.45 1.70 6.32
C SER A 172 -2.87 1.88 5.81
N PHE A 173 -3.51 0.80 5.33
CA PHE A 173 -4.88 0.84 4.85
C PHE A 173 -5.90 0.99 5.99
N ILE A 174 -5.80 0.13 7.01
CA ILE A 174 -6.72 0.11 8.16
C ILE A 174 -6.72 1.47 8.87
N PHE A 175 -5.53 1.98 9.15
CA PHE A 175 -5.33 3.21 9.92
C PHE A 175 -5.15 4.47 9.07
N ARG A 176 -5.38 4.45 7.75
CA ARG A 176 -5.16 5.61 6.86
C ARG A 176 -5.79 6.92 7.32
N ASN A 177 -6.91 6.86 8.05
CA ASN A 177 -7.64 8.04 8.55
C ASN A 177 -7.16 8.51 9.93
N ARG A 178 -6.32 7.73 10.61
CA ARG A 178 -5.92 7.89 12.02
C ARG A 178 -4.41 8.11 12.15
N LEU A 179 -3.64 7.31 11.41
CA LEU A 179 -2.20 7.33 11.37
C LEU A 179 -1.74 7.83 10.00
N LYS A 180 -0.67 8.64 9.98
CA LYS A 180 -0.14 9.28 8.78
C LYS A 180 1.35 9.06 8.65
N ARG A 181 1.88 9.36 7.46
CA ARG A 181 3.31 9.29 7.15
C ARG A 181 3.92 7.94 7.56
N PRO A 182 3.38 6.82 7.03
CA PRO A 182 3.93 5.51 7.31
C PRO A 182 5.38 5.44 6.78
N GLN A 183 6.28 4.95 7.59
CA GLN A 183 7.68 4.73 7.25
C GLN A 183 8.03 3.28 7.56
N MET A 184 8.63 2.59 6.60
CA MET A 184 9.23 1.28 6.78
C MET A 184 10.74 1.45 6.69
N GLU A 185 11.48 0.85 7.61
CA GLU A 185 12.94 0.94 7.59
C GLU A 185 13.54 -0.35 7.04
N GLU A 186 14.10 -0.31 5.82
CA GLU A 186 15.18 -1.24 5.43
C GLU A 186 16.16 -0.59 4.44
N ASP A 187 17.44 -0.96 4.61
CA ASP A 187 18.69 -0.47 4.00
C ASP A 187 19.02 1.02 4.15
N MET A 188 19.85 1.36 5.15
CA MET A 188 21.07 2.20 5.04
C MET A 188 21.73 2.43 6.43
N ALA A 189 22.92 1.86 6.58
CA ALA A 189 24.13 2.35 7.27
C ALA A 189 24.19 2.63 8.79
N ASP A 190 23.10 2.75 9.55
CA ASP A 190 23.19 2.99 10.99
C ASP A 190 22.20 2.14 11.81
N GLU A 191 22.70 1.32 12.72
CA GLU A 191 22.01 0.11 13.23
C GLU A 191 21.41 0.25 14.64
N THR A 192 21.56 1.40 15.31
CA THR A 192 21.34 1.45 16.76
C THR A 192 19.93 1.89 17.20
N GLN A 193 19.08 2.43 16.31
CA GLN A 193 17.78 3.03 16.70
C GLN A 193 16.56 2.71 15.79
N LYS A 194 16.62 1.70 14.91
CA LYS A 194 15.57 1.38 13.92
C LYS A 194 14.46 0.40 14.35
N VAL A 195 13.19 0.81 14.28
CA VAL A 195 12.00 -0.08 14.42
C VAL A 195 11.46 -0.39 13.03
N ASP A 196 10.81 -1.54 12.85
CA ASP A 196 10.38 -2.00 11.52
C ASP A 196 9.45 -1.00 10.81
N ILE A 197 8.45 -0.49 11.54
CA ILE A 197 7.44 0.42 11.00
C ILE A 197 7.19 1.58 11.98
N THR A 198 7.08 2.79 11.46
CA THR A 198 6.67 3.97 12.22
C THR A 198 5.54 4.72 11.52
N PHE A 199 4.56 5.19 12.31
CA PHE A 199 3.55 6.14 11.86
C PHE A 199 3.56 7.39 12.72
N SER A 200 3.22 8.55 12.14
CA SER A 200 2.82 9.72 12.91
C SER A 200 1.37 9.58 13.39
N ASN A 201 1.14 9.71 14.69
CA ASN A 201 -0.20 9.72 15.26
C ASN A 201 -0.90 11.05 14.93
N ARG A 202 -2.04 10.95 14.24
CA ARG A 202 -2.92 12.07 13.87
C ARG A 202 -4.37 11.77 14.25
N ASP A 203 -4.56 10.82 15.15
CA ASP A 203 -5.88 10.45 15.63
C ASP A 203 -6.37 11.53 16.60
N ASP A 204 -7.61 11.95 16.39
CA ASP A 204 -8.29 13.02 17.13
C ASP A 204 -9.47 12.53 17.96
N ILE A 205 -9.99 11.32 17.69
CA ILE A 205 -11.16 10.77 18.38
C ILE A 205 -11.06 9.28 18.71
N GLY A 206 -10.17 8.53 18.06
CA GLY A 206 -10.07 7.08 18.19
C GLY A 206 -9.17 6.62 19.34
N PHE A 207 -8.80 5.34 19.27
CA PHE A 207 -7.96 4.67 20.26
C PHE A 207 -6.66 5.42 20.56
N PHE A 208 -5.95 5.86 19.52
CA PHE A 208 -4.65 6.51 19.70
C PHE A 208 -4.77 7.91 20.30
N ASN A 209 -5.91 8.58 20.11
CA ASN A 209 -6.21 9.82 20.81
C ASN A 209 -6.51 9.56 22.30
N GLN A 210 -7.29 8.52 22.61
CA GLN A 210 -7.62 8.17 23.99
C GLN A 210 -6.39 7.82 24.82
N LEU A 211 -5.37 7.18 24.23
CA LEU A 211 -4.09 6.95 24.90
C LEU A 211 -3.50 8.27 25.43
N HIS A 212 -3.53 9.33 24.63
CA HIS A 212 -3.00 10.63 25.02
C HIS A 212 -3.93 11.38 25.99
N GLU A 213 -5.19 11.57 25.61
CA GLU A 213 -6.13 12.45 26.31
C GLU A 213 -6.63 11.88 27.64
N ARG A 214 -6.81 10.55 27.72
CA ARG A 214 -7.41 9.91 28.90
C ARG A 214 -6.38 9.24 29.81
N TYR A 215 -5.32 8.68 29.23
CA TYR A 215 -4.33 7.88 29.96
C TYR A 215 -2.97 8.57 30.06
N GLU A 216 -2.83 9.79 29.54
CA GLU A 216 -1.60 10.59 29.56
C GLU A 216 -0.39 9.90 28.87
N ILE A 217 -0.65 8.90 28.02
CA ILE A 217 0.38 8.17 27.27
C ILE A 217 0.70 8.96 26.00
N LYS A 218 1.75 9.77 26.07
CA LYS A 218 2.24 10.54 24.92
C LYS A 218 2.74 9.62 23.80
N CYS A 219 2.04 9.60 22.66
CA CYS A 219 2.36 8.74 21.52
C CYS A 219 2.32 9.49 20.18
N PRO A 220 3.19 10.51 19.96
CA PRO A 220 3.23 11.25 18.70
C PRO A 220 3.63 10.38 17.51
N ASN A 221 4.37 9.30 17.76
CA ASN A 221 4.62 8.25 16.79
C ASN A 221 4.14 6.90 17.35
N ILE A 222 3.62 6.07 16.46
CA ILE A 222 3.29 4.67 16.73
C ILE A 222 4.41 3.83 16.12
N MET A 223 5.19 3.22 17.00
CA MET A 223 6.32 2.35 16.63
C MET A 223 5.86 0.90 16.66
N ILE A 224 6.17 0.16 15.60
CA ILE A 224 5.72 -1.20 15.41
C ILE A 224 6.92 -2.07 15.05
N GLU A 225 7.03 -3.21 15.71
CA GLU A 225 8.01 -4.25 15.43
C GLU A 225 7.28 -5.48 14.88
N CYS A 226 7.77 -6.07 13.78
CA CYS A 226 7.18 -7.22 13.13
C CYS A 226 8.04 -8.47 13.37
N LYS A 227 7.40 -9.59 13.70
CA LYS A 227 8.08 -10.86 14.01
C LYS A 227 7.47 -12.00 13.19
N ASN A 228 8.21 -12.46 12.17
CA ASN A 228 7.81 -13.55 11.27
C ASN A 228 8.34 -14.92 11.73
N TYR A 229 8.02 -15.35 12.94
CA TYR A 229 8.30 -16.69 13.44
C TYR A 229 7.15 -17.19 14.31
N THR A 230 7.07 -18.50 14.48
CA THR A 230 6.03 -19.19 15.24
C THR A 230 6.35 -19.33 16.72
N ASP A 231 7.60 -19.08 17.11
CA ASP A 231 8.00 -19.15 18.50
C ASP A 231 7.42 -17.97 19.29
N ASP A 232 7.11 -18.19 20.57
CA ASP A 232 6.66 -17.15 21.47
C ASP A 232 7.61 -15.95 21.51
N ILE A 233 7.04 -14.73 21.46
CA ILE A 233 7.82 -13.49 21.60
C ILE A 233 8.50 -13.47 22.95
N ALA A 234 9.83 -13.52 22.95
CA ALA A 234 10.64 -13.56 24.15
C ALA A 234 10.97 -12.15 24.68
N ASN A 235 11.67 -12.10 25.82
CA ASN A 235 12.10 -10.83 26.42
C ASN A 235 12.94 -9.93 25.49
N PRO A 236 13.86 -10.46 24.64
CA PRO A 236 14.66 -9.62 23.74
C PRO A 236 13.83 -8.69 22.85
N GLU A 237 12.70 -9.17 22.34
CA GLU A 237 11.81 -8.43 21.47
C GLU A 237 11.06 -7.32 22.20
N PHE A 238 10.57 -7.61 23.40
CA PHE A 238 9.99 -6.60 24.29
C PHE A 238 11.01 -5.52 24.66
N HIS A 239 12.26 -5.92 24.96
CA HIS A 239 13.33 -4.97 25.22
C HIS A 239 13.69 -4.13 23.98
N GLN A 240 13.66 -4.73 22.79
CA GLN A 240 13.95 -4.05 21.54
C GLN A 240 13.01 -2.87 21.35
N ILE A 241 11.70 -3.07 21.41
CA ILE A 241 10.74 -1.97 21.26
C ILE A 241 10.78 -1.00 22.46
N GLN A 242 10.89 -1.51 23.68
CA GLN A 242 10.97 -0.69 24.91
C GLN A 242 12.14 0.29 24.88
N SER A 243 13.29 -0.10 24.31
CA SER A 243 14.47 0.77 24.18
C SER A 243 14.26 1.96 23.24
N ARG A 244 13.26 1.88 22.35
CA ARG A 244 12.98 2.90 21.32
C ARG A 244 11.88 3.87 21.72
N LEU A 245 11.04 3.45 22.66
CA LEU A 245 10.06 4.29 23.30
C LEU A 245 10.71 5.24 24.31
N ASN A 246 10.36 6.52 24.22
CA ASN A 246 10.77 7.57 25.16
C ASN A 246 9.85 8.79 25.03
N LYS A 247 10.01 9.79 25.92
CA LYS A 247 9.17 10.99 25.96
C LYS A 247 9.19 11.84 24.67
N ARG A 248 10.20 11.67 23.81
CA ARG A 248 10.33 12.34 22.51
C ARG A 248 9.67 11.54 21.39
N THR A 249 9.95 10.25 21.30
CA THR A 249 9.49 9.38 20.20
C THR A 249 8.08 8.85 20.41
N GLY A 250 7.68 8.61 21.66
CA GLY A 250 6.41 8.03 22.06
C GLY A 250 6.58 7.00 23.16
N LEU A 251 5.55 6.83 24.00
CA LEU A 251 5.50 5.88 25.10
C LEU A 251 4.64 4.65 24.77
N PHE A 252 4.11 4.56 23.55
CA PHE A 252 3.29 3.45 23.09
C PHE A 252 3.93 2.77 21.87
N GLY A 253 3.98 1.44 21.89
CA GLY A 253 4.46 0.62 20.78
C GLY A 253 3.66 -0.67 20.62
N MET A 254 3.83 -1.31 19.47
CA MET A 254 3.14 -2.54 19.10
C MET A 254 4.14 -3.58 18.61
N ILE A 255 3.95 -4.84 18.99
CA ILE A 255 4.65 -5.99 18.40
C ILE A 255 3.62 -6.77 17.60
N ILE A 256 3.91 -7.04 16.33
CA ILE A 256 3.03 -7.81 15.45
C ILE A 256 3.71 -9.13 15.12
N CYS A 257 3.10 -10.24 15.51
CA CYS A 257 3.65 -11.58 15.35
C CYS A 257 2.64 -12.55 14.73
N ARG A 258 3.11 -13.73 14.36
CA ARG A 258 2.27 -14.77 13.78
C ARG A 258 1.26 -15.30 14.78
N ASP A 259 1.75 -15.71 15.94
CA ASP A 259 0.94 -16.30 17.00
C ASP A 259 1.60 -16.06 18.37
N ILE A 260 0.87 -16.40 19.43
CA ILE A 260 1.36 -16.44 20.82
C ILE A 260 0.81 -17.71 21.48
N ASP A 261 1.70 -18.64 21.83
CA ASP A 261 1.34 -19.85 22.56
C ASP A 261 0.96 -19.52 24.02
N ASP A 262 1.78 -18.71 24.72
CA ASP A 262 1.54 -18.29 26.11
C ASP A 262 1.15 -16.81 26.21
N VAL A 263 -0.15 -16.55 26.00
CA VAL A 263 -0.75 -15.21 26.08
C VAL A 263 -0.58 -14.58 27.47
N GLU A 264 -0.62 -15.37 28.54
CA GLU A 264 -0.44 -14.86 29.91
C GLU A 264 0.98 -14.34 30.13
N LEU A 265 1.98 -15.07 29.62
CA LEU A 265 3.37 -14.66 29.67
C LEU A 265 3.65 -13.41 28.83
N ALA A 266 3.10 -13.34 27.62
CA ALA A 266 3.20 -12.14 26.79
C ALA A 266 2.57 -10.91 27.49
N LEU A 267 1.38 -11.07 28.08
CA LEU A 267 0.73 -10.01 28.84
C LEU A 267 1.52 -9.62 30.10
N LYS A 268 2.12 -10.59 30.78
CA LYS A 268 2.99 -10.35 31.94
C LYS A 268 4.23 -9.52 31.55
N ARG A 269 4.83 -9.79 30.39
CA ARG A 269 5.95 -9.02 29.83
C ARG A 269 5.54 -7.58 29.50
N SER A 270 4.41 -7.39 28.81
CA SER A 270 3.84 -6.06 28.55
C SER A 270 3.55 -5.28 29.84
N LYS A 271 2.96 -5.94 30.84
CA LYS A 271 2.70 -5.33 32.15
C LYS A 271 3.99 -4.94 32.86
N HIS A 272 5.03 -5.76 32.78
CA HIS A 272 6.32 -5.44 33.40
C HIS A 272 6.89 -4.12 32.86
N ILE A 273 6.88 -3.94 31.54
CA ILE A 273 7.33 -2.70 30.88
C ILE A 273 6.50 -1.48 31.34
N SER A 274 5.18 -1.66 31.45
CA SER A 274 4.29 -0.60 31.93
C SER A 274 4.58 -0.17 33.37
N HIS A 275 4.90 -1.12 34.26
CA HIS A 275 5.17 -0.81 35.66
C HIS A 275 6.59 -0.26 35.89
N SER A 276 7.56 -0.60 35.03
CA SER A 276 8.95 -0.20 35.21
C SER A 276 9.27 1.17 34.59
N ASP A 277 8.68 1.47 33.43
CA ASP A 277 9.14 2.56 32.55
C ASP A 277 8.04 3.53 32.12
N ASP A 278 6.78 3.34 32.57
CA ASP A 278 5.60 4.07 32.10
C ASP A 278 5.43 3.99 30.56
N LYS A 279 5.89 2.88 29.96
CA LYS A 279 5.76 2.58 28.53
C LYS A 279 4.73 1.49 28.32
N ILE A 280 3.91 1.62 27.30
CA ILE A 280 2.92 0.62 26.93
C ILE A 280 3.35 -0.08 25.65
N VAL A 281 3.43 -1.41 25.71
CA VAL A 281 3.68 -2.27 24.56
C VAL A 281 2.56 -3.28 24.48
N ILE A 282 1.85 -3.31 23.36
CA ILE A 282 0.85 -4.33 23.08
C ILE A 282 1.37 -5.30 22.03
N THR A 283 0.85 -6.52 22.05
CA THR A 283 1.12 -7.53 21.03
C THR A 283 -0.15 -7.76 20.22
N ILE A 284 0.00 -7.93 18.91
CA ILE A 284 -1.10 -8.26 17.98
C ILE A 284 -0.66 -9.45 17.11
N THR A 285 -1.52 -10.45 17.01
CA THR A 285 -1.31 -11.69 16.26
C THR A 285 -1.95 -11.66 14.87
N ASP A 286 -1.59 -12.59 13.99
CA ASP A 286 -2.21 -12.70 12.66
C ASP A 286 -3.75 -12.85 12.72
N PRO A 287 -4.34 -13.66 13.62
CA PRO A 287 -5.79 -13.70 13.81
C PRO A 287 -6.39 -12.31 14.12
N GLU A 288 -5.78 -11.54 15.01
CA GLU A 288 -6.27 -10.20 15.36
C GLU A 288 -6.10 -9.20 14.20
N ILE A 289 -5.03 -9.34 13.39
CA ILE A 289 -4.89 -8.57 12.14
C ILE A 289 -6.02 -8.90 11.17
N LYS A 290 -6.41 -10.18 11.05
CA LYS A 290 -7.56 -10.59 10.22
C LYS A 290 -8.89 -10.08 10.76
N ASP A 291 -9.05 -9.99 12.07
CA ASP A 291 -10.22 -9.36 12.68
C ASP A 291 -10.27 -7.86 12.33
N LEU A 292 -9.15 -7.14 12.43
CA LEU A 292 -9.08 -5.73 12.02
C LEU A 292 -9.37 -5.52 10.53
N ILE A 293 -8.95 -6.45 9.67
CA ILE A 293 -9.31 -6.46 8.26
C ILE A 293 -10.82 -6.63 8.10
N SER A 294 -11.42 -7.59 8.79
CA SER A 294 -12.86 -7.88 8.72
C SER A 294 -13.69 -6.67 9.17
N TYR A 295 -13.36 -6.05 10.30
CA TYR A 295 -14.02 -4.83 10.78
C TYR A 295 -13.87 -3.63 9.84
N LYS A 296 -12.85 -3.62 8.97
CA LYS A 296 -12.66 -2.56 7.98
C LYS A 296 -13.49 -2.77 6.71
N LEU A 297 -13.90 -4.02 6.46
CA LEU A 297 -14.69 -4.43 5.30
C LEU A 297 -16.20 -4.31 5.55
N GLU A 298 -16.64 -4.43 6.79
CA GLU A 298 -18.00 -4.12 7.25
C GLU A 298 -18.35 -2.62 7.11
#